data_AF-A0AAJ0U1C3-F1
#
_entry.id   AF-A0AAJ0U1C3-F1
#
_cell.length_a   1.000
_cell.length_b   1.000
_cell.length_c   1.000
_cell.angle_alpha   90.00
_cell.angle_beta   90.00
_cell.angle_gamma   90.00
#
_symmetry.space_group_name_H-M   'P 1'
#
loop_
_entity.id
_entity.type
_entity.pdbx_description
1 polymer ?
#
loop_
_entity_poly.entity_id
_entity_poly.type
_entity_poly.pdbx_seq_one_letter_code
_entity_poly.pdbx_strand_id
1 'polypeptide(L)'
;MASAVLRQEVDELREYMKELSYQAMRTEMSVNRLSDEMRAFKDEMRQFKNEMGEFKDEMRAFKGEMGDFKDEMRAFKDEMGDFKDEMRAFKDETIRDRQRMNKQWGDLANRLGTLVEDIVAPSLPRVAAELLGCERPELFALRVVRRRNGEAREYDALVVCPEAVLINETKSRLQSSHIDPFLEKLAELPRFFPEYEHKRLVGVLANLYPDPSVVRRASAAGILVMGMGDDAMQVLNPEALEARD
;
A
#
# COMPACT_ATOMS: atom_id res chain seq x y z
N MET A 1 71.12 -111.15 -26.90
CA MET A 1 70.42 -109.95 -27.42
C MET A 1 69.06 -109.73 -26.75
N ALA A 2 68.16 -110.73 -26.67
CA ALA A 2 66.83 -110.59 -26.06
C ALA A 2 66.79 -110.07 -24.60
N SER A 3 67.72 -110.51 -23.73
CA SER A 3 67.77 -110.05 -22.32
C SER A 3 68.19 -108.59 -22.14
N ALA A 4 68.89 -107.99 -23.10
CA ALA A 4 69.31 -106.59 -23.04
C ALA A 4 68.16 -105.66 -23.45
N VAL A 5 67.42 -106.04 -24.50
CA VAL A 5 66.22 -105.35 -24.98
C VAL A 5 65.12 -105.33 -23.92
N LEU A 6 64.88 -106.47 -23.24
CA LEU A 6 63.92 -106.57 -22.14
C LEU A 6 64.27 -105.68 -20.93
N ARG A 7 65.56 -105.51 -20.59
CA ARG A 7 65.96 -104.59 -19.52
C ARG A 7 65.73 -103.14 -19.93
N GLN A 8 66.05 -102.80 -21.17
CA GLN A 8 65.84 -101.46 -21.72
C GLN A 8 64.35 -101.09 -21.73
N GLU A 9 63.46 -101.99 -22.17
CA GLU A 9 62.01 -101.76 -22.15
C GLU A 9 61.46 -101.59 -20.72
N VAL A 10 61.96 -102.36 -19.74
CA VAL A 10 61.56 -102.22 -18.33
C VAL A 10 62.06 -100.90 -17.73
N ASP A 11 63.25 -100.45 -18.11
CA ASP A 11 63.80 -99.18 -17.65
C ASP A 11 63.06 -97.99 -18.30
N GLU A 12 62.72 -98.05 -19.59
CA GLU A 12 61.84 -97.09 -20.28
C GLU A 12 60.44 -97.05 -19.64
N LEU A 13 59.84 -98.21 -19.34
CA LEU A 13 58.55 -98.28 -18.66
C LEU A 13 58.60 -97.67 -17.25
N ARG A 14 59.71 -97.85 -16.51
CA ARG A 14 59.93 -97.21 -15.21
C ARG A 14 60.08 -95.71 -15.32
N GLU A 15 60.72 -95.23 -16.38
CA GLU A 15 60.86 -93.80 -16.67
C GLU A 15 59.49 -93.18 -16.99
N TYR A 16 58.69 -93.83 -17.83
CA TYR A 16 57.31 -93.41 -18.09
C TYR A 16 56.43 -93.42 -16.83
N MET A 17 56.54 -94.43 -15.97
CA MET A 17 55.80 -94.45 -14.70
C MET A 17 56.21 -93.31 -13.75
N LYS A 18 57.50 -92.96 -13.70
CA LYS A 18 57.97 -91.80 -12.92
C LYS A 18 57.42 -90.49 -13.49
N GLU A 19 57.43 -90.34 -14.81
CA GLU A 19 56.90 -89.16 -15.49
C GLU A 19 55.39 -89.03 -15.28
N LEU A 20 54.63 -90.12 -15.43
CA LEU A 20 53.20 -90.17 -15.14
C LEU A 20 52.89 -89.85 -13.68
N SER A 21 53.65 -90.38 -12.72
CA SER A 21 53.49 -90.05 -11.30
C SER A 21 53.75 -88.57 -11.03
N TYR A 22 54.75 -87.97 -11.69
CA TYR A 22 55.05 -86.55 -11.56
C TYR A 22 53.95 -85.68 -12.18
N GLN A 23 53.43 -86.08 -13.35
CA GLN A 23 52.29 -85.42 -13.99
C GLN A 23 51.02 -85.53 -13.14
N ALA A 24 50.73 -86.70 -12.56
CA ALA A 24 49.59 -86.91 -11.68
C ALA A 24 49.68 -86.02 -10.43
N MET A 25 50.84 -85.97 -9.78
CA MET A 25 51.08 -85.10 -8.61
C MET A 25 50.93 -83.62 -8.97
N ARG A 26 51.41 -83.20 -10.15
CA ARG A 26 51.25 -81.83 -10.64
C ARG A 26 49.79 -81.48 -10.89
N THR A 27 49.03 -82.40 -11.49
CA THR A 27 47.60 -82.22 -11.76
C THR A 27 46.81 -82.14 -10.47
N GLU A 28 47.10 -83.00 -9.48
CA GLU A 28 46.46 -82.96 -8.16
C GLU A 28 46.70 -81.63 -7.45
N MET A 29 47.94 -81.13 -7.47
CA MET A 29 48.26 -79.80 -6.95
C MET A 29 47.49 -78.68 -7.67
N SER A 30 47.35 -78.76 -9.00
CA SER A 30 46.56 -77.79 -9.77
C SER A 30 45.06 -77.86 -9.45
N VAL A 31 44.51 -79.06 -9.27
CA VAL A 31 43.10 -79.26 -8.89
C VAL A 31 42.82 -78.73 -7.49
N ASN A 32 43.74 -78.91 -6.54
CA ASN A 32 43.62 -78.36 -5.20
C ASN A 32 43.65 -76.82 -5.23
N ARG A 33 44.57 -76.23 -6.01
CA ARG A 33 44.61 -74.76 -6.20
C ARG A 33 43.32 -74.21 -6.81
N LEU A 34 42.81 -74.85 -7.86
CA LEU A 34 41.53 -74.46 -8.47
C LEU A 34 40.37 -74.58 -7.48
N SER A 35 40.38 -75.61 -6.63
CA SER A 35 39.35 -75.77 -5.59
C SER A 35 39.38 -74.65 -4.56
N ASP A 36 40.57 -74.19 -4.17
CA ASP A 36 40.73 -73.06 -3.26
C ASP A 36 40.33 -71.73 -3.92
N GLU A 37 40.70 -71.52 -5.18
CA GLU A 37 40.25 -70.36 -5.98
C GLU A 37 38.72 -70.33 -6.15
N MET A 38 38.09 -71.48 -6.42
CA MET A 38 36.63 -71.58 -6.51
C MET A 38 35.94 -71.29 -5.17
N ARG A 39 36.55 -71.63 -4.04
CA ARG A 39 36.03 -71.26 -2.71
C ARG A 39 36.13 -69.76 -2.48
N ALA A 40 37.29 -69.16 -2.74
CA ALA A 40 37.50 -67.72 -2.62
C ALA A 40 36.51 -66.94 -3.49
N PHE A 41 36.35 -67.34 -4.75
CA PHE A 41 35.37 -66.73 -5.66
C PHE A 41 33.93 -66.83 -5.15
N LYS A 42 33.56 -67.98 -4.55
CA LYS A 42 32.21 -68.15 -3.98
C LYS A 42 31.97 -67.23 -2.78
N ASP A 43 32.99 -67.00 -1.97
CA ASP A 43 32.90 -66.10 -0.82
C ASP A 43 32.83 -64.63 -1.27
N GLU A 44 33.62 -64.22 -2.26
CA GLU A 44 33.51 -62.90 -2.92
C GLU A 44 32.11 -62.69 -3.52
N MET A 45 31.58 -63.69 -4.22
CA MET A 45 30.23 -63.63 -4.79
C MET A 45 29.13 -63.50 -3.72
N ARG A 46 29.34 -64.08 -2.52
CA ARG A 46 28.42 -63.91 -1.39
C ARG A 46 28.52 -62.49 -0.82
N GLN A 47 29.73 -61.97 -0.65
CA GLN A 47 29.94 -60.61 -0.18
C GLN A 47 29.30 -59.59 -1.13
N PHE A 48 29.56 -59.72 -2.42
CA PHE A 48 28.97 -58.86 -3.45
C PHE A 48 27.43 -58.88 -3.40
N LYS A 49 26.83 -60.05 -3.18
CA LYS A 49 25.37 -60.17 -3.06
C LYS A 49 24.82 -59.44 -1.83
N ASN A 50 25.56 -59.45 -0.72
CA ASN A 50 25.18 -58.74 0.49
C ASN A 50 25.27 -57.23 0.29
N GLU A 51 26.39 -56.73 -0.27
CA GLU A 51 26.57 -55.31 -0.61
C GLU A 51 25.48 -54.79 -1.57
N MET A 52 25.12 -55.60 -2.57
CA MET A 52 24.02 -55.26 -3.49
C MET A 52 22.65 -55.25 -2.81
N GLY A 53 22.48 -56.03 -1.73
CA GLY A 53 21.29 -56.01 -0.89
C GLY A 53 21.20 -54.71 -0.07
N GLU A 54 22.29 -54.36 0.60
CA GLU A 54 22.40 -53.11 1.39
C GLU A 54 22.15 -51.88 0.51
N PHE A 55 22.79 -51.81 -0.66
CA PHE A 55 22.59 -50.73 -1.62
C PHE A 55 21.12 -50.59 -2.05
N LYS A 56 20.41 -51.71 -2.25
CA LYS A 56 19.00 -51.69 -2.62
C LYS A 56 18.11 -51.15 -1.51
N ASP A 57 18.44 -51.46 -0.26
CA ASP A 57 17.71 -50.98 0.90
C ASP A 57 17.98 -49.48 1.15
N GLU A 58 19.22 -49.01 0.95
CA GLU A 58 19.55 -47.57 0.93
C GLU A 58 18.79 -46.82 -0.16
N MET A 59 18.75 -47.35 -1.40
CA MET A 59 17.98 -46.74 -2.49
C MET A 59 16.48 -46.65 -2.18
N ARG A 60 15.93 -47.62 -1.44
CA ARG A 60 14.52 -47.59 -1.01
C ARG A 60 14.29 -46.53 0.06
N ALA A 61 15.17 -46.43 1.05
CA ALA A 61 15.10 -45.40 2.08
C ALA A 61 15.17 -44.00 1.47
N PHE A 62 16.14 -43.76 0.58
CA PHE A 62 16.28 -42.49 -0.15
C PHE A 62 15.02 -42.14 -0.95
N LYS A 63 14.40 -43.13 -1.60
CA LYS A 63 13.14 -42.90 -2.34
C LYS A 63 11.98 -42.53 -1.41
N GLY A 64 11.96 -43.08 -0.19
CA GLY A 64 11.02 -42.71 0.87
C GLY A 64 11.20 -41.24 1.28
N GLU A 65 12.42 -40.87 1.66
CA GLU A 65 12.77 -39.49 2.05
C GLU A 65 12.44 -38.46 0.96
N MET A 66 12.72 -38.80 -0.31
CA MET A 66 12.37 -37.94 -1.44
C MET A 66 10.84 -37.81 -1.64
N GLY A 67 10.08 -38.82 -1.24
CA GLY A 67 8.62 -38.77 -1.19
C GLY A 67 8.13 -37.79 -0.12
N ASP A 68 8.62 -37.95 1.11
CA ASP A 68 8.27 -37.10 2.25
C ASP A 68 8.61 -35.63 1.96
N PHE A 69 9.82 -35.37 1.44
CA PHE A 69 10.23 -34.02 1.03
C PHE A 69 9.29 -33.40 0.00
N LYS A 70 8.81 -34.20 -0.97
CA LYS A 70 7.88 -33.71 -1.99
C LYS A 70 6.53 -33.33 -1.40
N ASP A 71 6.07 -34.08 -0.40
CA ASP A 71 4.82 -33.79 0.28
C ASP A 71 4.94 -32.55 1.18
N GLU A 72 6.07 -32.37 1.88
CA GLU A 72 6.37 -31.12 2.61
C GLU A 72 6.41 -29.90 1.68
N MET A 73 7.07 -30.02 0.50
CA MET A 73 7.09 -28.95 -0.49
C MET A 73 5.70 -28.59 -1.02
N ARG A 74 4.77 -29.54 -1.10
CA ARG A 74 3.38 -29.28 -1.49
C ARG A 74 2.65 -28.52 -0.40
N ALA A 75 2.73 -28.99 0.85
CA ALA A 75 2.10 -28.33 1.98
C ALA A 75 2.57 -26.87 2.11
N PHE A 76 3.89 -26.64 2.01
CA PHE A 76 4.46 -25.29 2.02
C PHE A 76 3.93 -24.40 0.88
N LYS A 77 3.75 -24.97 -0.32
CA LYS A 77 3.23 -24.23 -1.46
C LYS A 77 1.76 -23.82 -1.25
N ASP A 78 0.97 -24.69 -0.64
CA ASP A 78 -0.43 -24.44 -0.33
C ASP A 78 -0.55 -23.35 0.76
N GLU A 79 0.23 -23.43 1.84
CA GLU A 79 0.30 -22.38 2.88
C GLU A 79 0.72 -21.02 2.31
N MET A 80 1.70 -21.01 1.40
CA MET A 80 2.10 -19.79 0.69
C MET A 80 1.03 -19.25 -0.25
N GLY A 81 0.12 -20.11 -0.73
CA GLY A 81 -1.07 -19.72 -1.48
C GLY A 81 -2.06 -19.00 -0.59
N ASP A 82 -2.45 -19.62 0.52
CA ASP A 82 -3.40 -19.08 1.50
C ASP A 82 -2.91 -17.73 2.05
N PHE A 83 -1.63 -17.64 2.42
CA PHE A 83 -1.03 -16.39 2.89
C PHE A 83 -1.11 -15.26 1.86
N LYS A 84 -0.95 -15.57 0.57
CA LYS A 84 -1.08 -14.55 -0.50
C LYS A 84 -2.51 -14.06 -0.63
N ASP A 85 -3.48 -14.94 -0.48
CA ASP A 85 -4.89 -14.60 -0.58
C ASP A 85 -5.34 -13.77 0.63
N GLU A 86 -4.89 -14.10 1.84
CA GLU A 86 -5.09 -13.29 3.04
C GLU A 86 -4.48 -11.89 2.88
N MET A 87 -3.24 -11.79 2.39
CA MET A 87 -2.60 -10.50 2.14
C MET A 87 -3.35 -9.66 1.10
N ARG A 88 -3.92 -10.29 0.06
CA ARG A 88 -4.77 -9.57 -0.92
C ARG A 88 -6.04 -9.04 -0.27
N ALA A 89 -6.72 -9.87 0.51
CA ALA A 89 -7.95 -9.48 1.21
C ALA A 89 -7.69 -8.31 2.18
N PHE A 90 -6.61 -8.40 2.97
CA PHE A 90 -6.20 -7.36 3.90
C PHE A 90 -5.89 -6.03 3.18
N LYS A 91 -5.19 -6.10 2.04
CA LYS A 91 -4.87 -4.91 1.23
C LYS A 91 -6.13 -4.26 0.69
N ASP A 92 -7.08 -5.05 0.20
CA ASP A 92 -8.36 -4.55 -0.31
C ASP A 92 -9.21 -3.90 0.79
N GLU A 93 -9.27 -4.51 1.99
CA GLU A 93 -9.93 -3.95 3.16
C GLU A 93 -9.30 -2.61 3.56
N THR A 94 -7.97 -2.55 3.65
CA THR A 94 -7.23 -1.32 3.96
C THR A 94 -7.54 -0.18 2.98
N ILE A 95 -7.65 -0.50 1.67
CA ILE A 95 -8.01 0.50 0.66
C ILE A 95 -9.45 1.00 0.88
N ARG A 96 -10.40 0.10 1.15
CA ARG A 96 -11.80 0.47 1.41
C ARG A 96 -11.93 1.32 2.68
N ASP A 97 -11.21 0.96 3.74
CA ASP A 97 -11.21 1.72 4.99
C ASP A 97 -10.61 3.11 4.81
N ARG A 98 -9.51 3.22 4.06
CA ARG A 98 -8.93 4.52 3.71
C ARG A 98 -9.92 5.38 2.91
N GLN A 99 -10.64 4.81 1.95
CA GLN A 99 -11.66 5.54 1.18
C GLN A 99 -12.81 5.99 2.07
N ARG A 100 -13.29 5.13 2.98
CA ARG A 100 -14.35 5.45 3.94
C ARG A 100 -13.91 6.58 4.87
N MET A 101 -12.71 6.48 5.45
CA MET A 101 -12.14 7.51 6.31
C MET A 101 -12.01 8.83 5.57
N ASN A 102 -11.46 8.84 4.35
CA ASN A 102 -11.33 10.07 3.55
C ASN A 102 -12.69 10.75 3.32
N LYS A 103 -13.74 9.98 3.03
CA LYS A 103 -15.10 10.51 2.90
C LYS A 103 -15.59 11.12 4.20
N GLN A 104 -15.44 10.41 5.32
CA GLN A 104 -15.85 10.90 6.64
C GLN A 104 -15.07 12.15 7.06
N TRP A 105 -13.77 12.22 6.78
CA TRP A 105 -12.95 13.40 7.00
C TRP A 105 -13.41 14.59 6.16
N GLY A 106 -13.77 14.34 4.89
CA GLY A 106 -14.37 15.35 4.03
C GLY A 106 -15.71 15.86 4.57
N ASP A 107 -16.60 14.96 4.98
CA ASP A 107 -17.90 15.30 5.56
C ASP A 107 -17.73 16.10 6.87
N LEU A 108 -16.75 15.74 7.71
CA LEU A 108 -16.41 16.47 8.92
C LEU A 108 -15.86 17.87 8.61
N ALA A 109 -14.94 17.99 7.65
CA ALA A 109 -14.40 19.29 7.23
C ALA A 109 -15.50 20.23 6.71
N ASN A 110 -16.44 19.70 5.92
CA ASN A 110 -17.61 20.44 5.44
C ASN A 110 -18.52 20.90 6.60
N ARG A 111 -18.75 20.04 7.58
CA ARG A 111 -19.50 20.40 8.81
C ARG A 111 -18.80 21.49 9.62
N LEU A 112 -17.47 21.43 9.74
CA LEU A 112 -16.72 22.48 10.42
C LEU A 112 -16.84 23.83 9.69
N GLY A 113 -16.83 23.84 8.35
CA GLY A 113 -17.08 25.06 7.56
C GLY A 113 -18.45 25.66 7.86
N THR A 114 -19.51 24.86 7.70
CA THR A 114 -20.89 25.30 7.94
C THR A 114 -21.17 25.73 9.39
N LEU A 115 -20.53 25.10 10.38
CA LEU A 115 -20.65 25.54 11.78
C LEU A 115 -20.05 26.93 12.00
N VAL A 116 -18.93 27.26 11.35
CA VAL A 116 -18.35 28.61 11.46
C VAL A 116 -19.27 29.62 10.77
N GLU A 117 -19.84 29.30 9.60
CA GLU A 117 -20.85 30.14 8.95
C GLU A 117 -22.06 30.39 9.88
N ASP A 118 -22.56 29.35 10.55
CA ASP A 118 -23.72 29.45 11.45
C ASP A 118 -23.42 30.29 12.71
N ILE A 119 -22.14 30.40 13.11
CA ILE A 119 -21.70 31.32 14.18
C ILE A 119 -21.61 32.77 13.67
N VAL A 120 -21.15 32.97 12.43
CA VAL A 120 -20.94 34.30 11.85
C VAL A 120 -22.25 34.96 11.41
N ALA A 121 -23.08 34.21 10.69
CA ALA A 121 -24.27 34.71 10.00
C ALA A 121 -25.19 35.57 10.89
N PRO A 122 -25.52 35.20 12.14
CA PRO A 122 -26.43 35.99 12.98
C PRO A 122 -25.92 37.40 13.32
N SER A 123 -24.61 37.64 13.24
CA SER A 123 -24.00 38.93 13.56
C SER A 123 -24.02 39.92 12.38
N LEU A 124 -24.25 39.45 11.15
CA LEU A 124 -24.17 40.27 9.94
C LEU A 124 -25.20 41.41 9.88
N PRO A 125 -26.48 41.23 10.26
CA PRO A 125 -27.43 42.35 10.31
C PRO A 125 -27.01 43.43 11.31
N ARG A 126 -26.47 43.03 12.47
CA ARG A 126 -25.94 43.98 13.47
C ARG A 126 -24.76 44.77 12.92
N VAL A 127 -23.80 44.08 12.29
CA VAL A 127 -22.64 44.73 11.66
C VAL A 127 -23.06 45.69 10.55
N ALA A 128 -24.05 45.33 9.73
CA ALA A 128 -24.61 46.23 8.71
C ALA A 128 -25.27 47.46 9.33
N ALA A 129 -25.98 47.32 10.45
CA ALA A 129 -26.55 48.46 11.17
C ALA A 129 -25.46 49.38 11.73
N GLU A 130 -24.45 48.82 12.39
CA GLU A 130 -23.37 49.57 13.05
C GLU A 130 -22.45 50.30 12.06
N LEU A 131 -22.08 49.65 10.95
CA LEU A 131 -21.11 50.20 10.01
C LEU A 131 -21.72 50.94 8.82
N LEU A 132 -22.92 50.53 8.39
CA LEU A 132 -23.56 51.06 7.17
C LEU A 132 -24.82 51.85 7.47
N GLY A 133 -25.19 52.04 8.74
CA GLY A 133 -26.45 52.68 9.14
C GLY A 133 -27.70 51.90 8.71
N CYS A 134 -27.55 50.61 8.42
CA CYS A 134 -28.59 49.75 7.86
C CYS A 134 -29.38 49.04 8.97
N GLU A 135 -30.26 49.77 9.67
CA GLU A 135 -31.05 49.21 10.77
C GLU A 135 -32.03 48.12 10.31
N ARG A 136 -32.53 48.24 9.08
CA ARG A 136 -33.49 47.30 8.49
C ARG A 136 -33.04 46.90 7.08
N PRO A 137 -32.31 45.79 6.95
CA PRO A 137 -31.96 45.25 5.64
C PRO A 137 -33.20 44.97 4.78
N GLU A 138 -33.13 45.29 3.50
CA GLU A 138 -34.13 44.90 2.50
C GLU A 138 -34.14 43.37 2.30
N LEU A 139 -32.97 42.74 2.44
CA LEU A 139 -32.80 41.30 2.36
C LEU A 139 -31.65 40.86 3.27
N PHE A 140 -31.85 39.77 3.98
CA PHE A 140 -30.78 38.98 4.59
C PHE A 140 -30.96 37.53 4.16
N ALA A 141 -29.95 36.98 3.49
CA ALA A 141 -29.99 35.63 2.95
C ALA A 141 -28.66 34.90 3.20
N LEU A 142 -28.77 33.61 3.50
CA LEU A 142 -27.65 32.71 3.74
C LEU A 142 -27.56 31.68 2.61
N ARG A 143 -26.34 31.24 2.29
CA ARG A 143 -26.04 30.18 1.31
C ARG A 143 -26.71 30.45 -0.04
N VAL A 144 -26.52 31.68 -0.53
CA VAL A 144 -27.19 32.19 -1.72
C VAL A 144 -26.50 31.64 -2.96
N VAL A 145 -27.20 30.79 -3.71
CA VAL A 145 -26.75 30.32 -5.02
C VAL A 145 -27.50 31.07 -6.12
N ARG A 146 -26.78 31.83 -6.94
CA ARG A 146 -27.32 32.55 -8.10
C ARG A 146 -26.82 31.91 -9.38
N ARG A 147 -27.76 31.54 -10.28
CA ARG A 147 -27.46 31.01 -11.60
C ARG A 147 -27.81 32.03 -12.68
N ARG A 148 -26.88 32.36 -13.57
CA ARG A 148 -27.11 33.27 -14.69
C ARG A 148 -26.17 32.94 -15.85
N ASN A 149 -26.67 32.98 -17.09
CA ASN A 149 -25.90 32.71 -18.31
C ASN A 149 -25.12 31.37 -18.30
N GLY A 150 -25.69 30.33 -17.70
CA GLY A 150 -25.04 29.01 -17.58
C GLY A 150 -23.99 28.91 -16.49
N GLU A 151 -23.68 30.00 -15.79
CA GLU A 151 -22.76 30.02 -14.65
C GLU A 151 -23.53 30.01 -13.32
N ALA A 152 -22.91 29.44 -12.29
CA ALA A 152 -23.41 29.48 -10.92
C ALA A 152 -22.36 30.11 -9.99
N ARG A 153 -22.81 30.97 -9.09
CA ARG A 153 -22.01 31.52 -7.99
C ARG A 153 -22.75 31.34 -6.68
N GLU A 154 -22.00 30.99 -5.66
CA GLU A 154 -22.47 30.81 -4.28
C GLU A 154 -21.90 31.92 -3.40
N TYR A 155 -22.67 32.42 -2.44
CA TYR A 155 -22.27 33.42 -1.46
C TYR A 155 -22.75 32.96 -0.08
N ASP A 156 -21.86 32.91 0.92
CA ASP A 156 -22.18 32.37 2.24
C ASP A 156 -23.27 33.20 2.92
N ALA A 157 -23.18 34.52 2.83
CA ALA A 157 -24.24 35.42 3.24
C ALA A 157 -24.26 36.74 2.45
N LEU A 158 -25.46 37.26 2.30
CA LEU A 158 -25.78 38.50 1.59
C LEU A 158 -26.71 39.33 2.47
N VAL A 159 -26.33 40.58 2.74
CA VAL A 159 -27.19 41.59 3.38
C VAL A 159 -27.36 42.75 2.41
N VAL A 160 -28.60 43.06 2.04
CA VAL A 160 -28.93 44.15 1.12
C VAL A 160 -29.51 45.29 1.93
N CYS A 161 -28.89 46.45 1.82
CA CYS A 161 -29.28 47.71 2.43
C CYS A 161 -29.68 48.71 1.34
N PRO A 162 -30.35 49.84 1.68
CA PRO A 162 -30.75 50.84 0.68
C PRO A 162 -29.59 51.29 -0.23
N GLU A 163 -28.45 51.67 0.36
CA GLU A 163 -27.31 52.24 -0.37
C GLU A 163 -26.13 51.27 -0.55
N ALA A 164 -26.19 50.07 0.03
CA ALA A 164 -25.06 49.15 0.07
C ALA A 164 -25.48 47.67 0.03
N VAL A 165 -24.58 46.82 -0.45
CA VAL A 165 -24.69 45.36 -0.34
C VAL A 165 -23.46 44.83 0.38
N LEU A 166 -23.70 44.17 1.51
CA LEU A 166 -22.68 43.48 2.28
C LEU A 166 -22.66 42.01 1.87
N ILE A 167 -21.50 41.57 1.40
CA ILE A 167 -21.21 40.18 1.05
C ILE A 167 -20.26 39.62 2.09
N ASN A 168 -20.66 38.52 2.73
CA ASN A 168 -19.79 37.81 3.65
C ASN A 168 -19.34 36.46 3.05
N GLU A 169 -18.07 36.16 3.27
CA GLU A 169 -17.48 34.84 3.08
C GLU A 169 -16.82 34.40 4.40
N THR A 170 -17.18 33.22 4.88
CA THR A 170 -16.69 32.66 6.13
C THR A 170 -15.71 31.53 5.84
N LYS A 171 -14.52 31.59 6.44
CA LYS A 171 -13.51 30.54 6.32
C LYS A 171 -13.23 29.93 7.70
N SER A 172 -13.28 28.61 7.79
CA SER A 172 -12.82 27.87 8.99
C SER A 172 -11.35 28.15 9.29
N ARG A 173 -10.54 28.37 8.24
CA ARG A 173 -9.19 28.90 8.31
C ARG A 173 -9.00 30.03 7.29
N LEU A 174 -8.82 31.25 7.77
CA LEU A 174 -8.58 32.40 6.92
C LEU A 174 -7.08 32.58 6.65
N GLN A 175 -6.73 32.87 5.39
CA GLN A 175 -5.36 33.04 4.91
C GLN A 175 -5.32 34.19 3.93
N SER A 176 -4.15 34.83 3.79
CA SER A 176 -3.93 35.95 2.85
C SER A 176 -4.24 35.60 1.40
N SER A 177 -4.09 34.33 1.00
CA SER A 177 -4.43 33.84 -0.34
C SER A 177 -5.93 33.86 -0.65
N HIS A 178 -6.80 34.03 0.34
CA HIS A 178 -8.26 34.12 0.13
C HIS A 178 -8.72 35.54 -0.22
N ILE A 179 -7.86 36.56 -0.06
CA ILE A 179 -8.23 37.96 -0.27
C ILE A 179 -8.46 38.25 -1.76
N ASP A 180 -7.48 37.93 -2.61
CA ASP A 180 -7.56 38.24 -4.05
C ASP A 180 -8.74 37.50 -4.73
N PRO A 181 -8.96 36.19 -4.50
CA PRO A 181 -10.14 35.49 -5.03
C PRO A 181 -11.47 36.05 -4.52
N PHE A 182 -11.51 36.56 -3.29
CA PHE A 182 -12.72 37.19 -2.76
C PHE A 182 -12.98 38.54 -3.43
N LEU A 183 -11.96 39.34 -3.71
CA LEU A 183 -12.09 40.57 -4.50
C LEU A 183 -12.62 40.30 -5.91
N GLU A 184 -12.10 39.26 -6.59
CA GLU A 184 -12.61 38.83 -7.90
C GLU A 184 -14.10 38.48 -7.81
N LYS A 185 -14.49 37.72 -6.78
CA LYS A 185 -15.90 37.35 -6.53
C LYS A 185 -16.79 38.57 -6.28
N LEU A 186 -16.30 39.58 -5.58
CA LEU A 186 -17.02 40.86 -5.38
C LEU A 186 -17.15 41.64 -6.69
N ALA A 187 -16.09 41.70 -7.49
CA ALA A 187 -16.10 42.38 -8.79
C ALA A 187 -17.09 41.75 -9.78
N GLU A 188 -17.34 40.43 -9.67
CA GLU A 188 -18.35 39.74 -10.47
C GLU A 188 -19.79 39.92 -9.97
N LEU A 189 -20.01 40.45 -8.77
CA LEU A 189 -21.35 40.52 -8.16
C LEU A 189 -22.40 41.21 -9.07
N PRO A 190 -22.14 42.37 -9.71
CA PRO A 190 -23.11 43.02 -10.58
C PRO A 190 -23.54 42.17 -11.77
N ARG A 191 -22.68 41.24 -12.23
CA ARG A 191 -23.02 40.28 -13.29
C ARG A 191 -24.09 39.29 -12.83
N PHE A 192 -24.10 38.90 -11.56
CA PHE A 192 -25.07 37.95 -11.00
C PHE A 192 -26.30 38.63 -10.38
N PHE A 193 -26.12 39.85 -9.86
CA PHE A 193 -27.13 40.68 -9.22
C PHE A 193 -27.15 42.10 -9.83
N PRO A 194 -27.59 42.24 -11.09
CA PRO A 194 -27.66 43.54 -11.77
C PRO A 194 -28.58 44.52 -11.03
N GLU A 195 -29.58 44.00 -10.30
CA GLU A 195 -30.47 44.80 -9.45
C GLU A 195 -29.74 45.60 -8.35
N TYR A 196 -28.48 45.28 -8.06
CA TYR A 196 -27.67 45.94 -7.03
C TYR A 196 -26.46 46.68 -7.59
N GLU A 197 -26.35 46.86 -8.90
CA GLU A 197 -25.18 47.49 -9.55
C GLU A 197 -24.89 48.92 -9.05
N HIS A 198 -25.93 49.66 -8.68
CA HIS A 198 -25.80 51.04 -8.19
C HIS A 198 -25.52 51.14 -6.68
N LYS A 199 -25.52 50.02 -5.95
CA LYS A 199 -25.29 49.98 -4.50
C LYS A 199 -23.80 49.79 -4.20
N ARG A 200 -23.30 50.43 -3.14
CA ARG A 200 -21.91 50.26 -2.69
C ARG A 200 -21.66 48.80 -2.27
N LEU A 201 -20.61 48.16 -2.80
CA LEU A 201 -20.25 46.79 -2.43
C LEU A 201 -19.30 46.77 -1.23
N VAL A 202 -19.70 46.09 -0.17
CA VAL A 202 -18.92 45.91 1.06
C VAL A 202 -18.60 44.43 1.23
N GLY A 203 -17.31 44.09 1.17
CA GLY A 203 -16.83 42.73 1.37
C GLY A 203 -16.43 42.46 2.82
N VAL A 204 -16.85 41.32 3.36
CA VAL A 204 -16.51 40.88 4.72
C VAL A 204 -15.97 39.45 4.70
N LEU A 205 -14.72 39.28 5.10
CA LEU A 205 -14.15 37.96 5.39
C LEU A 205 -14.34 37.63 6.86
N ALA A 206 -14.79 36.42 7.20
CA ALA A 206 -14.97 36.02 8.60
C ALA A 206 -14.18 34.77 8.96
N ASN A 207 -13.66 34.77 10.18
CA ASN A 207 -13.04 33.62 10.82
C ASN A 207 -13.17 33.80 12.35
N LEU A 208 -13.20 32.73 13.13
CA LEU A 208 -13.31 32.88 14.59
C LEU A 208 -12.09 33.61 15.20
N TYR A 209 -10.88 33.30 14.72
CA TYR A 209 -9.62 33.85 15.26
C TYR A 209 -8.65 34.18 14.11
N PRO A 210 -8.92 35.25 13.35
CA PRO A 210 -8.10 35.59 12.18
C PRO A 210 -6.69 36.03 12.59
N ASP A 211 -5.70 35.65 11.79
CA ASP A 211 -4.33 36.08 12.00
C ASP A 211 -4.20 37.60 11.74
N PRO A 212 -3.58 38.39 12.64
CA PRO A 212 -3.44 39.83 12.48
C PRO A 212 -2.76 40.27 11.17
N SER A 213 -1.88 39.45 10.59
CA SER A 213 -1.25 39.74 9.29
C SER A 213 -2.26 39.69 8.14
N VAL A 214 -3.24 38.79 8.21
CA VAL A 214 -4.31 38.67 7.22
C VAL A 214 -5.27 39.85 7.37
N VAL A 215 -5.59 40.26 8.60
CA VAL A 215 -6.40 41.46 8.88
C VAL A 215 -5.78 42.70 8.24
N ARG A 216 -4.48 42.95 8.47
CA ARG A 216 -3.78 44.11 7.86
C ARG A 216 -3.83 44.09 6.33
N ARG A 217 -3.64 42.92 5.72
CA ARG A 217 -3.69 42.80 4.25
C ARG A 217 -5.11 43.04 3.73
N ALA A 218 -6.13 42.53 4.42
CA ALA A 218 -7.52 42.77 4.06
C ALA A 218 -7.89 44.26 4.20
N SER A 219 -7.43 44.95 5.25
CA SER A 219 -7.60 46.40 5.41
C SER A 219 -7.03 47.17 4.20
N ALA A 220 -5.81 46.84 3.78
CA ALA A 220 -5.18 47.46 2.61
C ALA A 220 -5.93 47.20 1.29
N ALA A 221 -6.74 46.15 1.23
CA ALA A 221 -7.59 45.80 0.09
C ALA A 221 -9.02 46.36 0.21
N GLY A 222 -9.34 47.09 1.29
CA GLY A 222 -10.68 47.58 1.57
C GLY A 222 -11.70 46.48 1.87
N ILE A 223 -11.25 45.38 2.48
CA ILE A 223 -12.09 44.26 2.92
C ILE A 223 -12.16 44.25 4.44
N LEU A 224 -13.37 44.21 4.98
CA LEU A 224 -13.61 44.04 6.41
C LEU A 224 -13.32 42.59 6.82
N VAL A 225 -12.85 42.43 8.04
CA VAL A 225 -12.58 41.14 8.67
C VAL A 225 -13.35 41.04 9.97
N MET A 226 -14.11 39.96 10.12
CA MET A 226 -14.80 39.61 11.36
C MET A 226 -14.07 38.53 12.14
N GLY A 227 -14.01 38.72 13.45
CA GLY A 227 -13.45 37.80 14.45
C GLY A 227 -14.34 37.63 15.67
N MET A 228 -14.13 36.58 16.46
CA MET A 228 -14.83 36.37 17.72
C MET A 228 -14.35 37.42 18.74
N GLY A 229 -15.27 38.25 19.22
CA GLY A 229 -15.07 39.13 20.38
C GLY A 229 -15.46 38.44 21.68
N ASP A 230 -15.66 39.23 22.74
CA ASP A 230 -16.00 38.70 24.08
C ASP A 230 -17.35 37.97 24.10
N ASP A 231 -18.37 38.52 23.43
CA ASP A 231 -19.74 37.99 23.44
C ASP A 231 -20.28 37.62 22.05
N ALA A 232 -19.73 38.20 20.97
CA ALA A 232 -20.22 38.01 19.61
C ALA A 232 -19.14 38.25 18.55
N MET A 233 -19.41 37.84 17.32
CA MET A 233 -18.57 38.18 16.17
C MET A 233 -18.59 39.68 15.91
N GLN A 234 -17.41 40.30 15.77
CA GLN A 234 -17.22 41.74 15.60
C GLN A 234 -16.26 42.03 14.45
N VAL A 235 -16.34 43.24 13.90
CA VAL A 235 -15.40 43.72 12.87
C VAL A 235 -14.11 44.18 13.54
N LEU A 236 -12.97 43.70 13.05
CA LEU A 236 -11.65 43.94 13.63
C LEU A 236 -10.90 45.11 12.99
N ASN A 237 -11.34 45.55 11.81
CA ASN A 237 -10.71 46.58 11.00
C ASN A 237 -11.73 47.53 10.34
N PRO A 238 -12.56 48.24 11.13
CA PRO A 238 -13.58 49.13 10.59
C PRO A 238 -13.01 50.21 9.64
N GLU A 239 -11.76 50.63 9.84
CA GLU A 239 -11.04 51.58 8.99
C GLU A 239 -10.88 51.12 7.54
N ALA A 240 -11.05 49.82 7.25
CA ALA A 240 -10.99 49.29 5.89
C ALA A 240 -12.09 49.87 4.97
N LEU A 241 -13.18 50.42 5.52
CA LEU A 241 -14.21 51.10 4.74
C LEU A 241 -13.75 52.45 4.19
N GLU A 242 -12.79 53.10 4.83
CA GLU A 242 -12.29 54.42 4.42
C GLU A 242 -11.25 54.31 3.30
N ALA A 243 -10.61 53.14 3.15
CA ALA A 243 -9.59 52.90 2.13
C ALA A 243 -10.13 52.74 0.69
N ARG A 244 -11.45 52.80 0.50
CA ARG A 244 -12.14 52.56 -0.78
C ARG A 244 -12.81 53.78 -1.40
N ASP A 245 -12.72 54.95 -0.74
CA ASP A 245 -13.18 56.24 -1.25
C ASP A 245 -12.00 57.06 -1.82
#